data_AF-A0A1N7KTI4-F1
#
_entry.id   AF-A0A1N7KTI4-F1
#
_cell.length_a   1.000
_cell.length_b   1.000
_cell.length_c   1.000
_cell.angle_alpha   90.00
_cell.angle_beta   90.00
_cell.angle_gamma   90.00
#
_symmetry.space_group_name_H-M   'P 1'
#
loop_
_entity.id
_entity.type
_entity.pdbx_description
1 polymer ?
#
loop_
_entity_poly.entity_id
_entity_poly.type
_entity_poly.pdbx_seq_one_letter_code
_entity_poly.pdbx_strand_id
1 'polypeptide(L)'
;MRISRQLSRSGVLSGVLGIAAAVTVAGCSSTQVDHAAGRSPKLIPQTFFEGKICADGVVRDRSGAEIRSFNARIDASWDENGVGTLDEVFYFYDEPGAEAKRETRIWTLTPAREGGREVLSAKASDVPEATTMEWAGNAIHMAYTLRYGEPGDTIDLNMDDWMFHVADGVVVNETRMTKFGIHVGQILLVMRKVDPETQCL
;
A
#
# COMPACT_ATOMS: atom_id res chain seq x y z
N MET A 1 -39.30 -65.61 8.71
CA MET A 1 -39.28 -65.21 10.13
C MET A 1 -38.18 -65.99 10.86
N ARG A 2 -37.01 -65.37 11.08
CA ARG A 2 -36.20 -65.40 12.31
C ARG A 2 -34.80 -64.83 12.03
N ILE A 3 -34.40 -63.92 12.92
CA ILE A 3 -33.16 -63.16 12.99
C ILE A 3 -32.17 -63.90 13.90
N SER A 4 -30.87 -63.86 13.59
CA SER A 4 -29.75 -63.84 14.58
C SER A 4 -28.41 -63.64 13.85
N ARG A 5 -27.80 -62.43 13.87
CA ARG A 5 -26.70 -61.95 14.75
C ARG A 5 -25.40 -62.80 14.67
N GLN A 6 -24.34 -62.28 14.03
CA GLN A 6 -23.11 -61.64 14.59
C GLN A 6 -22.14 -62.66 15.26
N LEU A 7 -20.80 -62.70 15.12
CA LEU A 7 -19.69 -61.80 14.75
C LEU A 7 -18.47 -62.66 14.33
N SER A 8 -17.48 -62.12 13.60
CA SER A 8 -16.06 -62.14 14.02
C SER A 8 -15.17 -61.36 13.03
N ARG A 9 -14.04 -60.90 13.56
CA ARG A 9 -13.16 -59.80 13.15
C ARG A 9 -11.92 -60.26 12.36
N SER A 10 -11.38 -59.31 11.61
CA SER A 10 -9.95 -59.00 11.35
C SER A 10 -9.14 -59.86 10.38
N GLY A 11 -8.49 -59.16 9.42
CA GLY A 11 -7.34 -59.73 8.71
C GLY A 11 -6.86 -58.98 7.46
N VAL A 12 -6.30 -57.78 7.64
CA VAL A 12 -5.21 -57.17 6.85
C VAL A 12 -5.44 -56.88 5.35
N LEU A 13 -5.71 -55.62 5.02
CA LEU A 13 -5.46 -55.03 3.69
C LEU A 13 -3.94 -54.74 3.54
N SER A 14 -3.28 -55.41 2.59
CA SER A 14 -2.04 -54.96 1.95
C SER A 14 -2.41 -53.95 0.84
N GLY A 15 -1.81 -52.79 0.60
CA GLY A 15 -0.56 -52.20 1.08
C GLY A 15 0.46 -52.02 -0.05
N VAL A 16 0.26 -51.08 -1.00
CA VAL A 16 1.27 -50.44 -1.89
C VAL A 16 0.69 -49.06 -2.33
N LEU A 17 1.09 -47.90 -1.78
CA LEU A 17 2.20 -46.99 -2.17
C LEU A 17 2.08 -46.52 -3.64
N GLY A 18 1.91 -45.27 -4.07
CA GLY A 18 2.32 -43.95 -3.59
C GLY A 18 3.04 -43.19 -4.75
N ILE A 19 3.04 -41.84 -4.72
CA ILE A 19 3.74 -40.84 -5.58
C ILE A 19 2.84 -40.25 -6.69
N ALA A 20 2.20 -39.07 -6.56
CA ALA A 20 2.62 -37.70 -6.20
C ALA A 20 2.73 -36.78 -7.43
N ALA A 21 1.88 -35.76 -7.46
CA ALA A 21 2.21 -34.44 -7.96
C ALA A 21 1.44 -33.42 -7.09
N ALA A 22 1.85 -33.32 -5.82
CA ALA A 22 1.52 -32.15 -5.03
C ALA A 22 2.26 -30.97 -5.65
N VAL A 23 1.53 -30.15 -6.41
CA VAL A 23 2.01 -28.87 -6.89
C VAL A 23 2.08 -27.94 -5.66
N THR A 24 3.15 -28.06 -4.90
CA THR A 24 3.49 -27.08 -3.86
C THR A 24 4.12 -25.88 -4.55
N VAL A 25 3.29 -24.95 -5.04
CA VAL A 25 3.78 -23.59 -5.32
C VAL A 25 3.89 -22.88 -3.97
N ALA A 26 4.91 -23.27 -3.20
CA ALA A 26 5.37 -22.52 -2.05
C ALA A 26 6.32 -21.45 -2.58
N GLY A 27 5.77 -20.27 -2.82
CA GLY A 27 6.51 -19.11 -3.33
C GLY A 27 5.76 -17.81 -3.09
N CYS A 28 5.20 -17.61 -1.89
CA CYS A 28 4.81 -16.27 -1.44
C CYS A 28 6.08 -15.47 -1.10
N SER A 29 6.85 -15.14 -2.13
CA SER A 29 7.87 -14.10 -2.04
C SER A 29 7.12 -12.77 -2.16
N SER A 30 6.78 -12.12 -1.05
CA SER A 30 6.42 -10.71 -1.10
C SER A 30 7.61 -9.95 -1.69
N THR A 31 7.36 -9.08 -2.67
CA THR A 31 8.43 -8.28 -3.27
C THR A 31 9.00 -7.36 -2.21
N GLN A 32 10.25 -7.59 -1.80
CA GLN A 32 10.94 -6.70 -0.86
C GLN A 32 11.52 -5.51 -1.62
N VAL A 33 11.61 -4.35 -0.97
CA VAL A 33 12.14 -3.12 -1.60
C VAL A 33 13.59 -3.29 -2.11
N ASP A 34 14.35 -4.22 -1.53
CA ASP A 34 15.76 -4.47 -1.84
C ASP A 34 16.02 -4.86 -3.30
N HIS A 35 15.01 -5.34 -4.04
CA HIS A 35 15.12 -5.57 -5.48
C HIS A 35 15.45 -4.29 -6.27
N ALA A 36 15.15 -3.12 -5.72
CA ALA A 36 15.45 -1.81 -6.29
C ALA A 36 16.86 -1.31 -5.90
N ALA A 37 17.61 -2.04 -5.07
CA ALA A 37 18.96 -1.66 -4.67
C ALA A 37 19.86 -1.42 -5.90
N GLY A 38 20.58 -0.30 -5.90
CA GLY A 38 21.46 0.10 -7.01
C GLY A 38 20.77 0.85 -8.15
N ARG A 39 19.44 0.96 -8.16
CA ARG A 39 18.72 1.80 -9.12
C ARG A 39 18.85 3.28 -8.79
N SER A 40 18.81 4.09 -9.84
CA SER A 40 18.89 5.56 -9.79
C SER A 40 17.75 6.16 -10.63
N PRO A 41 17.31 7.41 -10.33
CA PRO A 41 17.74 8.26 -9.23
C PRO A 41 17.34 7.70 -7.86
N LYS A 42 18.11 7.99 -6.80
CA LYS A 42 17.77 7.50 -5.46
C LYS A 42 16.50 8.17 -4.94
N LEU A 43 15.63 7.40 -4.30
CA LEU A 43 14.45 7.89 -3.60
C LEU A 43 14.70 7.79 -2.10
N ILE A 44 15.11 8.91 -1.50
CA ILE A 44 15.34 9.02 -0.06
C ILE A 44 14.17 9.84 0.51
N PRO A 45 13.39 9.31 1.48
CA PRO A 45 12.20 9.99 2.00
C PRO A 45 12.48 11.42 2.45
N GLN A 46 13.54 11.63 3.23
CA GLN A 46 13.92 12.93 3.78
C GLN A 46 14.31 13.96 2.72
N THR A 47 14.68 13.51 1.51
CA THR A 47 15.05 14.42 0.41
C THR A 47 13.87 14.71 -0.51
N PHE A 48 13.08 13.67 -0.83
CA PHE A 48 11.94 13.84 -1.72
C PHE A 48 10.78 14.54 -1.02
N PHE A 49 10.39 14.05 0.16
CA PHE A 49 9.32 14.61 0.99
C PHE A 49 9.82 15.79 1.82
N GLU A 50 10.24 16.84 1.16
CA GLU A 50 10.67 18.10 1.78
C GLU A 50 10.15 19.27 0.92
N GLY A 51 9.42 20.20 1.54
CA GLY A 51 8.78 21.32 0.87
C GLY A 51 7.43 20.94 0.24
N LYS A 52 7.07 21.66 -0.82
CA LYS A 52 5.77 21.50 -1.50
C LYS A 52 5.82 20.46 -2.61
N ILE A 53 4.82 19.57 -2.60
CA ILE A 53 4.65 18.53 -3.61
C ILE A 53 3.21 18.61 -4.14
N CYS A 54 3.07 18.61 -5.46
CA CYS A 54 1.78 18.40 -6.12
C CYS A 54 1.64 16.92 -6.48
N ALA A 55 0.46 16.36 -6.24
CA ALA A 55 0.14 14.98 -6.60
C ALA A 55 -1.12 14.93 -7.45
N ASP A 56 -1.07 14.28 -8.60
CA ASP A 56 -2.18 14.19 -9.55
C ASP A 56 -2.43 12.72 -9.85
N GLY A 57 -3.68 12.26 -9.73
CA GLY A 57 -3.95 10.83 -9.80
C GLY A 57 -5.38 10.42 -10.14
N VAL A 58 -5.55 9.12 -10.28
CA VAL A 58 -6.82 8.44 -10.56
C VAL A 58 -6.98 7.23 -9.65
N VAL A 59 -8.22 6.96 -9.28
CA VAL A 59 -8.64 5.72 -8.62
C VAL A 59 -9.40 4.88 -9.64
N ARG A 60 -9.00 3.62 -9.76
CA ARG A 60 -9.64 2.65 -10.64
C ARG A 60 -10.23 1.50 -9.85
N ASP A 61 -11.38 1.01 -10.30
CA ASP A 61 -11.97 -0.19 -9.73
C ASP A 61 -11.28 -1.47 -10.26
N ARG A 62 -11.73 -2.63 -9.77
CA ARG A 62 -11.22 -3.95 -10.23
C ARG A 62 -11.41 -4.24 -11.72
N SER A 63 -12.28 -3.51 -12.42
CA SER A 63 -12.47 -3.63 -13.87
C SER A 63 -11.45 -2.81 -14.66
N GLY A 64 -10.73 -1.91 -13.97
CA GLY A 64 -9.82 -0.94 -14.56
C GLY A 64 -10.49 0.36 -14.97
N ALA A 65 -11.80 0.50 -14.74
CA ALA A 65 -12.53 1.73 -15.00
C ALA A 65 -12.08 2.81 -14.01
N GLU A 66 -11.87 4.03 -14.51
CA GLU A 66 -11.67 5.20 -13.66
C GLU A 66 -12.99 5.53 -12.98
N ILE A 67 -12.97 5.54 -11.63
CA ILE A 67 -14.15 5.84 -10.81
C ILE A 67 -14.02 7.18 -10.10
N ARG A 68 -12.82 7.77 -10.10
CA ARG A 68 -12.51 9.02 -9.41
C ARG A 68 -11.16 9.52 -9.91
N SER A 69 -11.02 10.83 -10.08
CA SER A 69 -9.74 11.51 -10.23
C SER A 69 -9.49 12.45 -9.06
N PHE A 70 -8.24 12.84 -8.86
CA PHE A 70 -7.89 13.79 -7.82
C PHE A 70 -6.64 14.59 -8.12
N ASN A 71 -6.61 15.76 -7.51
CA ASN A 71 -5.42 16.55 -7.30
C ASN A 71 -5.18 16.64 -5.80
N ALA A 72 -3.93 16.71 -5.41
CA ALA A 72 -3.54 16.87 -4.02
C ALA A 72 -2.30 17.74 -3.90
N ARG A 73 -2.21 18.35 -2.73
CA ARG A 73 -1.07 19.14 -2.30
C ARG A 73 -0.55 18.52 -1.01
N ILE A 74 0.74 18.26 -0.98
CA ILE A 74 1.44 17.74 0.19
C ILE A 74 2.45 18.80 0.61
N ASP A 75 2.29 19.35 1.81
CA ASP A 75 3.36 20.13 2.44
C ASP A 75 4.13 19.19 3.36
N ALA A 76 5.40 18.95 3.03
CA ALA A 76 6.27 18.05 3.78
C ALA A 76 7.34 18.83 4.54
N SER A 77 7.63 18.43 5.78
CA SER A 77 8.66 19.03 6.62
C SER A 77 9.27 18.02 7.59
N TRP A 78 10.53 18.23 7.97
CA TRP A 78 11.22 17.43 9.00
C TRP A 78 11.68 18.29 10.17
N ASP A 79 11.61 17.74 11.39
CA ASP A 79 12.13 18.38 12.60
C ASP A 79 13.61 18.04 12.88
N GLU A 80 14.17 18.63 13.95
CA GLU A 80 15.55 18.41 14.38
C GLU A 80 15.87 16.97 14.80
N ASN A 81 14.84 16.19 15.16
CA ASN A 81 14.96 14.79 15.54
C ASN A 81 14.80 13.85 14.33
N GLY A 82 14.60 14.40 13.14
CA GLY A 82 14.34 13.64 11.92
C GLY A 82 12.93 13.07 11.83
N VAL A 83 11.97 13.62 12.59
CA VAL A 83 10.54 13.27 12.46
C VAL A 83 9.92 14.09 11.34
N GLY A 84 9.37 13.40 10.35
CA GLY A 84 8.71 13.99 9.20
C GLY A 84 7.21 14.18 9.41
N THR A 85 6.65 15.23 8.83
CA THR A 85 5.21 15.45 8.71
C THR A 85 4.86 15.64 7.24
N LEU A 86 3.86 14.90 6.75
CA LEU A 86 3.25 15.12 5.42
C LEU A 86 1.82 15.61 5.64
N ASP A 87 1.56 16.90 5.41
CA ASP A 87 0.22 17.49 5.46
C ASP A 87 -0.41 17.45 4.07
N GLU A 88 -1.27 16.46 3.86
CA GLU A 88 -1.89 16.15 2.58
C GLU A 88 -3.31 16.73 2.51
N VAL A 89 -3.59 17.47 1.45
CA VAL A 89 -4.93 17.96 1.11
C VAL A 89 -5.31 17.45 -0.27
N PHE A 90 -6.37 16.66 -0.34
CA PHE A 90 -6.91 16.04 -1.55
C PHE A 90 -8.18 16.74 -2.00
N TYR A 91 -8.36 16.81 -3.32
CA TYR A 91 -9.59 17.26 -3.99
C TYR A 91 -10.01 16.17 -4.96
N PHE A 92 -11.08 15.47 -4.61
CA PHE A 92 -11.60 14.33 -5.37
C PHE A 92 -12.76 14.73 -6.28
N TYR A 93 -12.73 14.24 -7.51
CA TYR A 93 -13.76 14.45 -8.53
C TYR A 93 -14.38 13.10 -8.89
N ASP A 94 -15.54 12.83 -8.31
CA ASP A 94 -16.24 11.53 -8.44
C ASP A 94 -17.14 11.47 -9.67
N GLU A 95 -17.76 12.60 -10.02
CA GLU A 95 -18.75 12.68 -11.09
C GLU A 95 -18.46 13.89 -12.01
N PRO A 96 -18.72 13.77 -13.33
CA PRO A 96 -18.55 14.90 -14.24
C PRO A 96 -19.39 16.12 -13.83
N GLY A 97 -18.72 17.25 -13.63
CA GLY A 97 -19.36 18.52 -13.26
C GLY A 97 -19.77 18.64 -11.79
N ALA A 98 -19.45 17.66 -10.94
CA ALA A 98 -19.63 17.77 -9.50
C ALA A 98 -18.52 18.63 -8.87
N GLU A 99 -18.86 19.27 -7.75
CA GLU A 99 -17.89 19.97 -6.90
C GLU A 99 -16.88 18.99 -6.30
N ALA A 100 -15.64 19.44 -6.15
CA ALA A 100 -14.57 18.63 -5.59
C ALA A 100 -14.83 18.34 -4.11
N LYS A 101 -14.68 17.07 -3.71
CA LYS A 101 -14.71 16.67 -2.30
C LYS A 101 -13.32 16.85 -1.70
N ARG A 102 -13.22 17.69 -0.67
CA ARG A 102 -11.96 17.93 0.05
C ARG A 102 -11.76 16.89 1.15
N GLU A 103 -10.63 16.21 1.12
CA GLU A 103 -10.18 15.30 2.18
C GLU A 103 -8.77 15.71 2.66
N THR A 104 -8.41 15.36 3.90
CA THR A 104 -7.09 15.68 4.47
C THR A 104 -6.52 14.49 5.21
N ARG A 105 -5.21 14.28 5.09
CA ARG A 105 -4.46 13.28 5.85
C ARG A 105 -3.16 13.88 6.30
N ILE A 106 -2.78 13.61 7.55
CA ILE A 106 -1.48 14.02 8.08
C ILE A 106 -0.71 12.77 8.46
N TRP A 107 0.40 12.52 7.77
CA TRP A 107 1.34 11.47 8.15
C TRP A 107 2.39 12.01 9.11
N THR A 108 2.69 11.25 10.15
CA THR A 108 3.88 11.42 10.99
C THR A 108 4.84 10.27 10.70
N LEU A 109 6.06 10.60 10.28
CA LEU A 109 7.12 9.66 9.92
C LEU A 109 8.22 9.72 10.98
N THR A 110 8.41 8.67 11.77
CA THR A 110 9.40 8.64 12.86
C THR A 110 10.56 7.70 12.51
N PRO A 111 11.83 8.14 12.67
CA PRO A 111 13.00 7.28 12.49
C PRO A 111 12.90 5.99 13.31
N ALA A 112 13.14 4.86 12.66
CA ALA A 112 13.09 3.54 13.27
C ALA A 112 14.15 2.61 12.65
N ARG A 113 14.28 1.41 13.24
CA ARG A 113 15.13 0.34 12.70
C ARG A 113 14.42 -0.99 12.78
N GLU A 114 14.48 -1.75 11.69
CA GLU A 114 13.93 -3.11 11.59
C GLU A 114 14.99 -3.97 10.92
N GLY A 115 15.26 -5.20 11.38
CA GLY A 115 16.25 -6.08 10.72
C GLY A 115 17.67 -5.49 10.51
N GLY A 116 18.04 -4.44 11.24
CA GLY A 116 19.30 -3.71 11.06
C GLY A 116 19.29 -2.64 9.95
N ARG A 117 18.22 -2.49 9.17
CA ARG A 117 18.01 -1.41 8.19
C ARG A 117 17.40 -0.16 8.85
N GLU A 118 17.64 0.98 8.25
CA GLU A 118 16.90 2.22 8.54
C GLU A 118 15.53 2.14 7.86
N VAL A 119 14.49 2.52 8.61
CA VAL A 119 13.11 2.58 8.15
C VAL A 119 12.41 3.77 8.83
N LEU A 120 11.22 4.13 8.38
CA LEU A 120 10.38 5.10 9.06
C LEU A 120 9.10 4.42 9.55
N SER A 121 8.76 4.61 10.81
CA SER A 121 7.41 4.31 11.30
C SER A 121 6.46 5.40 10.83
N ALA A 122 5.45 5.04 10.05
CA ALA A 122 4.49 5.95 9.46
C ALA A 122 3.12 5.78 10.11
N LYS A 123 2.55 6.88 10.61
CA LYS A 123 1.24 6.90 11.26
C LYS A 123 0.38 8.04 10.71
N ALA A 124 -0.90 7.79 10.54
CA ALA A 124 -1.92 8.79 10.23
C ALA A 124 -3.19 8.53 11.05
N SER A 125 -4.13 9.49 11.09
CA SER A 125 -5.36 9.37 11.89
C SER A 125 -6.35 8.33 11.35
N ASP A 126 -6.35 8.10 10.05
CA ASP A 126 -7.18 7.14 9.32
C ASP A 126 -6.44 5.81 9.06
N VAL A 127 -5.26 5.64 9.65
CA VAL A 127 -4.43 4.44 9.58
C VAL A 127 -4.37 3.84 11.00
N PRO A 128 -5.17 2.80 11.32
CA PRO A 128 -5.37 2.35 12.70
C PRO A 128 -4.10 1.86 13.39
N GLU A 129 -3.15 1.32 12.62
CA GLU A 129 -1.88 0.79 13.10
C GLU A 129 -0.73 1.44 12.33
N ALA A 130 0.34 1.82 13.02
CA ALA A 130 1.51 2.36 12.34
C ALA A 130 2.11 1.31 11.39
N THR A 131 2.58 1.77 10.23
CA THR A 131 3.23 0.93 9.22
C THR A 131 4.71 1.26 9.11
N THR A 132 5.47 0.37 8.48
CA THR A 132 6.86 0.61 8.12
C THR A 132 6.94 1.14 6.69
N MET A 133 7.59 2.29 6.52
CA MET A 133 8.05 2.78 5.22
C MET A 133 9.51 2.33 5.02
N GLU A 134 9.71 1.49 4.01
CA GLU A 134 11.02 0.99 3.60
C GLU A 134 11.44 1.62 2.26
N TRP A 135 12.74 1.79 2.04
CA TRP A 135 13.26 2.30 0.77
C TRP A 135 14.58 1.65 0.37
N ALA A 136 14.81 1.55 -0.94
CA ALA A 136 16.07 1.12 -1.53
C ALA A 136 16.18 1.62 -2.98
N GLY A 137 17.36 2.12 -3.36
CA GLY A 137 17.59 2.67 -4.70
C GLY A 137 16.56 3.74 -5.06
N ASN A 138 15.78 3.52 -6.12
CA ASN A 138 14.76 4.45 -6.59
C ASN A 138 13.35 4.17 -6.06
N ALA A 139 13.18 3.25 -5.10
CA ALA A 139 11.87 2.78 -4.65
C ALA A 139 11.61 3.02 -3.15
N ILE A 140 10.37 3.36 -2.81
CA ILE A 140 9.78 3.29 -1.46
C ILE A 140 8.62 2.29 -1.51
N HIS A 141 8.44 1.54 -0.42
CA HIS A 141 7.32 0.64 -0.22
C HIS A 141 6.63 0.91 1.12
N MET A 142 5.30 0.89 1.12
CA MET A 142 4.47 0.95 2.33
C MET A 142 3.30 -0.03 2.20
N ALA A 143 3.00 -0.76 3.26
CA ALA A 143 1.84 -1.63 3.33
C ALA A 143 1.04 -1.36 4.61
N TYR A 144 -0.19 -0.86 4.48
CA TYR A 144 -0.98 -0.41 5.63
C TYR A 144 -2.47 -0.62 5.44
N THR A 145 -3.22 -0.52 6.54
CA THR A 145 -4.68 -0.52 6.52
C THR A 145 -5.17 0.91 6.54
N LEU A 146 -5.89 1.31 5.50
CA LEU A 146 -6.63 2.57 5.44
C LEU A 146 -8.06 2.34 5.90
N ARG A 147 -8.51 3.11 6.90
CA ARG A 147 -9.91 3.20 7.30
C ARG A 147 -10.58 4.31 6.49
N TYR A 148 -11.30 3.91 5.44
CA TYR A 148 -11.96 4.82 4.52
C TYR A 148 -13.46 4.94 4.82
N GLY A 149 -14.02 6.15 4.77
CA GLY A 149 -15.45 6.40 4.95
C GLY A 149 -15.77 7.47 5.99
N GLU A 150 -17.05 7.63 6.29
CA GLU A 150 -17.54 8.61 7.26
C GLU A 150 -17.57 8.02 8.68
N PRO A 151 -17.49 8.85 9.74
CA PRO A 151 -17.60 8.37 11.12
C PRO A 151 -18.89 7.55 11.33
N GLY A 152 -18.73 6.26 11.64
CA GLY A 152 -19.83 5.31 11.84
C GLY A 152 -20.15 4.42 10.64
N ASP A 153 -19.64 4.73 9.44
CA ASP A 153 -19.74 3.90 8.24
C ASP A 153 -18.39 3.87 7.51
N THR A 154 -17.48 3.05 8.04
CA THR A 154 -16.10 2.93 7.54
C THR A 154 -15.82 1.53 7.04
N ILE A 155 -14.94 1.45 6.05
CA ILE A 155 -14.38 0.22 5.53
C ILE A 155 -12.87 0.22 5.73
N ASP A 156 -12.32 -0.91 6.17
CA ASP A 156 -10.89 -1.12 6.17
C ASP A 156 -10.46 -1.69 4.81
N LEU A 157 -9.46 -1.04 4.21
CA LEU A 157 -8.81 -1.38 2.94
C LEU A 157 -7.33 -1.58 3.19
N ASN A 158 -6.77 -2.69 2.73
CA ASN A 158 -5.32 -2.90 2.74
C ASN A 158 -4.74 -2.22 1.51
N MET A 159 -3.79 -1.33 1.74
CA MET A 159 -3.05 -0.56 0.75
C MET A 159 -1.64 -1.15 0.62
N ASP A 160 -1.19 -1.35 -0.61
CA ASP A 160 0.15 -1.81 -0.97
C ASP A 160 0.74 -0.79 -1.96
N ASP A 161 1.48 0.17 -1.41
CA ASP A 161 1.95 1.37 -2.08
C ASP A 161 3.40 1.22 -2.50
N TRP A 162 3.64 1.29 -3.80
CA TRP A 162 4.97 1.37 -4.39
C TRP A 162 5.19 2.76 -4.96
N MET A 163 6.30 3.39 -4.61
CA MET A 163 6.68 4.70 -5.13
C MET A 163 8.02 4.58 -5.83
N PHE A 164 8.13 5.13 -7.04
CA PHE A 164 9.32 5.05 -7.85
C PHE A 164 9.76 6.45 -8.29
N HIS A 165 11.01 6.82 -7.98
CA HIS A 165 11.62 8.04 -8.51
C HIS A 165 12.03 7.77 -9.96
N VAL A 166 11.32 8.42 -10.89
CA VAL A 166 11.42 8.16 -12.34
C VAL A 166 12.18 9.25 -13.09
N ALA A 167 12.15 10.48 -12.58
CA ALA A 167 12.88 11.62 -13.09
C ALA A 167 13.11 12.62 -11.94
N ASP A 168 14.02 13.57 -12.11
CA ASP A 168 14.33 14.54 -11.06
C ASP A 168 13.06 15.26 -10.56
N GLY A 169 12.81 15.16 -9.25
CA GLY A 169 11.62 15.72 -8.61
C GLY A 169 10.30 15.03 -8.96
N VAL A 170 10.31 13.89 -9.66
CA VAL A 170 9.10 13.17 -10.11
C VAL A 170 9.06 11.74 -9.58
N VAL A 171 8.03 11.45 -8.77
CA VAL A 171 7.75 10.09 -8.28
C VAL A 171 6.43 9.60 -8.83
N VAL A 172 6.42 8.39 -9.37
CA VAL A 172 5.19 7.66 -9.71
C VAL A 172 4.83 6.77 -8.54
N ASN A 173 3.58 6.81 -8.09
CA ASN A 173 3.07 5.90 -7.08
C ASN A 173 1.95 5.03 -7.64
N GLU A 174 2.08 3.73 -7.38
CA GLU A 174 1.11 2.70 -7.68
C GLU A 174 0.69 2.04 -6.38
N THR A 175 -0.61 2.08 -6.11
CA THR A 175 -1.20 1.48 -4.93
C THR A 175 -2.17 0.39 -5.35
N ARG A 176 -2.00 -0.81 -4.81
CA ARG A 176 -3.00 -1.87 -4.91
C ARG A 176 -3.88 -1.86 -3.67
N MET A 177 -5.19 -1.82 -3.87
CA MET A 177 -6.18 -1.91 -2.80
C MET A 177 -6.78 -3.31 -2.72
N THR A 178 -6.83 -3.88 -1.51
CA THR A 178 -7.50 -5.16 -1.26
C THR A 178 -8.43 -5.10 -0.05
N LYS A 179 -9.50 -5.89 -0.08
CA LYS A 179 -10.43 -6.08 1.03
C LYS A 179 -10.63 -7.57 1.24
N PHE A 180 -10.41 -8.06 2.47
CA PHE A 180 -10.46 -9.49 2.81
C PHE A 180 -9.60 -10.36 1.86
N GLY A 181 -8.45 -9.83 1.42
CA GLY A 181 -7.54 -10.49 0.47
C GLY A 181 -7.97 -10.43 -1.00
N ILE A 182 -9.11 -9.83 -1.32
CA ILE A 182 -9.62 -9.69 -2.68
C ILE A 182 -9.24 -8.31 -3.21
N HIS A 183 -8.70 -8.24 -4.42
CA HIS A 183 -8.43 -6.97 -5.10
C HIS A 183 -9.72 -6.22 -5.41
N VAL A 184 -9.78 -4.96 -4.98
CA VAL A 184 -10.97 -4.09 -5.15
C VAL A 184 -10.71 -2.89 -6.05
N GLY A 185 -9.46 -2.50 -6.22
CA GLY A 185 -9.08 -1.39 -7.08
C GLY A 185 -7.63 -0.99 -6.90
N GLN A 186 -7.25 0.12 -7.53
CA GLN A 186 -5.90 0.65 -7.52
C GLN A 186 -5.91 2.19 -7.54
N ILE A 187 -4.86 2.79 -7.02
CA ILE A 187 -4.58 4.22 -7.16
C ILE A 187 -3.31 4.36 -7.99
N LEU A 188 -3.33 5.27 -8.96
CA LEU A 188 -2.16 5.66 -9.73
C LEU A 188 -2.02 7.17 -9.60
N LEU A 189 -0.86 7.63 -9.17
CA LEU A 189 -0.61 9.07 -9.05
C LEU A 189 0.83 9.42 -9.40
N VAL A 190 1.03 10.68 -9.77
CA VAL A 190 2.34 11.28 -9.98
C VAL A 190 2.53 12.39 -8.98
N MET A 191 3.61 12.32 -8.20
CA MET A 191 4.08 13.36 -7.31
C MET A 191 5.19 14.17 -7.97
N ARG A 192 5.11 15.50 -7.89
CA ARG A 192 6.10 16.43 -8.41
C ARG A 192 6.51 17.40 -7.32
N LYS A 193 7.81 17.51 -7.03
CA LYS A 193 8.36 18.62 -6.24
C LYS A 193 8.16 19.90 -7.05
N VAL A 194 7.68 20.96 -6.39
CA VAL A 194 7.38 22.23 -7.03
C VAL A 194 7.86 23.39 -6.16
N ASP A 195 7.97 24.58 -6.77
CA ASP A 195 8.24 25.80 -6.02
C ASP A 195 7.09 26.11 -5.04
N PRO A 196 7.35 26.69 -3.86
CA PRO A 196 6.33 27.00 -2.85
C PRO A 196 5.14 27.82 -3.36
N GLU A 197 5.32 28.61 -4.41
CA GLU A 197 4.34 29.49 -5.04
C GLU A 197 3.43 28.76 -6.04
N THR A 198 3.80 27.54 -6.43
CA THR A 198 3.04 26.73 -7.39
C THR A 198 1.69 26.34 -6.79
N GLN A 199 0.62 26.53 -7.58
CA GLN A 199 -0.70 25.97 -7.28
C GLN A 199 -0.80 24.55 -7.82
N CYS A 200 -1.13 23.61 -6.93
CA CYS A 200 -1.39 22.21 -7.29
C CYS A 200 -2.84 21.95 -7.69
N LEU A 201 -3.71 22.93 -7.51
CA LEU A 201 -5.17 22.88 -7.65
C LEU A 201 -5.63 24.03 -8.53
#